data_AF-A0A7Y7PQU1-F1
#
_entry.id   AF-A0A7Y7PQU1-F1
#
_cell.length_a   1.000
_cell.length_b   1.000
_cell.length_c   1.000
_cell.angle_alpha   90.00
_cell.angle_beta   90.00
_cell.angle_gamma   90.00
#
_symmetry.space_group_name_H-M   'P 1'
#
loop_
_entity.id
_entity.type
_entity.pdbx_description
1 polymer ?
#
loop_
_entity_poly.entity_id
_entity_poly.type
_entity_poly.pdbx_seq_one_letter_code
_entity_poly.pdbx_strand_id
1 'polypeptide(L)'
;MKNSFNTRLFPSFVLGAALLLGTSGCAAFKSDMDSSNPVIAAQAQRISDLRNQISDQDRLVETEKAKLKSLEYQLKSAEQELKARKL
;
A
#
# COMPACT_ATOMS: atom_id res chain seq x y z
N MET A 1 27.44 -4.72 -28.84
CA MET A 1 25.99 -4.89 -29.04
C MET A 1 25.57 -6.26 -28.55
N LYS A 2 24.80 -6.33 -27.47
CA LYS A 2 24.00 -7.50 -27.07
C LYS A 2 22.98 -7.00 -26.05
N ASN A 3 21.82 -6.61 -26.58
CA ASN A 3 20.65 -6.23 -25.80
C ASN A 3 20.04 -7.51 -25.24
N SER A 4 19.76 -7.55 -23.94
CA SER A 4 18.92 -8.59 -23.35
C SER A 4 17.86 -7.96 -22.44
N PHE A 5 16.66 -7.94 -23.02
CA PHE A 5 15.32 -7.99 -22.45
C PHE A 5 15.20 -8.06 -20.92
N ASN A 6 14.43 -7.12 -20.37
CA ASN A 6 13.45 -7.43 -19.33
C ASN A 6 12.30 -6.42 -19.40
N THR A 7 11.32 -6.72 -20.25
CA THR A 7 10.02 -6.06 -20.29
C THR A 7 9.28 -6.41 -19.01
N ARG A 8 9.30 -5.52 -18.02
CA ARG A 8 8.47 -5.65 -16.82
C ARG A 8 7.04 -5.30 -17.19
N LEU A 9 6.23 -6.36 -17.34
CA LEU A 9 4.78 -6.29 -17.39
C LEU A 9 4.28 -5.59 -16.12
N PHE A 10 3.73 -4.39 -16.27
CA PHE A 10 2.95 -3.71 -15.24
C PHE A 10 1.63 -4.47 -15.06
N PRO A 11 1.30 -4.97 -13.86
CA PRO A 11 -0.06 -5.41 -13.60
C PRO A 11 -0.92 -4.15 -13.37
N SER A 12 -1.78 -3.86 -14.34
CA SER A 12 -2.90 -2.93 -14.19
C SER A 12 -3.82 -3.42 -13.07
N PHE A 13 -3.72 -2.84 -11.88
CA PHE A 13 -4.72 -3.03 -10.82
C PHE A 13 -5.78 -1.94 -10.93
N VAL A 14 -6.83 -2.28 -11.65
CA VAL A 14 -8.11 -1.59 -11.66
C VAL A 14 -8.89 -1.98 -10.40
N LEU A 15 -9.77 -1.07 -9.95
CA LEU A 15 -10.88 -1.26 -8.99
C LEU A 15 -10.45 -1.24 -7.52
N GLY A 16 -10.80 -0.25 -6.69
CA GLY A 16 -12.00 0.57 -6.69
C GLY A 16 -13.09 -0.10 -5.85
N ALA A 17 -13.01 0.03 -4.52
CA ALA A 17 -14.15 -0.05 -3.60
C ALA A 17 -13.73 0.41 -2.19
N ALA A 18 -14.09 1.64 -1.84
CA ALA A 18 -14.02 2.13 -0.46
C ALA A 18 -15.14 1.45 0.36
N LEU A 19 -14.77 0.53 1.25
CA LEU A 19 -15.69 -0.05 2.23
C LEU A 19 -15.45 0.61 3.59
N LEU A 20 -16.24 1.64 3.87
CA LEU A 20 -16.42 2.22 5.19
C LEU A 20 -17.18 1.20 6.07
N LEU A 21 -16.46 0.40 6.85
CA LEU A 21 -17.06 -0.43 7.91
C LEU A 21 -16.80 0.23 9.26
N GLY A 22 -17.89 0.77 9.80
CA GLY A 22 -17.98 1.42 11.10
C GLY A 22 -17.60 0.50 12.28
N THR A 23 -17.25 1.17 13.37
CA THR A 23 -16.48 0.73 14.53
C THR A 23 -17.17 -0.22 15.52
N SER A 24 -18.22 -0.95 15.11
CA SER A 24 -18.97 -1.87 15.99
C SER A 24 -18.61 -3.35 15.81
N GLY A 25 -17.69 -3.69 14.89
CA GLY A 25 -17.43 -5.08 14.48
C GLY A 25 -16.36 -5.86 15.25
N CYS A 26 -15.46 -5.23 16.02
CA CYS A 26 -14.27 -5.93 16.55
C CYS A 26 -14.56 -7.06 17.54
N ALA A 27 -15.59 -6.92 18.41
CA ALA A 27 -15.93 -7.97 19.38
C ALA A 27 -16.62 -9.17 18.71
N ALA A 28 -17.54 -8.93 17.77
CA ALA A 28 -18.18 -9.98 16.98
C ALA A 28 -17.17 -10.71 16.08
N PHE A 29 -16.25 -9.97 15.46
CA PHE A 29 -15.21 -10.56 14.59
C PHE A 29 -14.29 -11.53 15.32
N LYS A 30 -13.86 -11.17 16.54
CA LYS A 30 -13.00 -12.04 17.34
C LYS A 30 -13.78 -13.28 17.80
N SER A 31 -15.05 -13.13 18.15
CA SER A 31 -15.94 -14.24 18.46
C SER A 31 -16.16 -15.18 17.25
N ASP A 32 -16.18 -14.65 16.02
CA ASP A 32 -16.34 -15.45 14.80
C ASP A 32 -15.08 -16.27 14.47
N MET A 33 -13.89 -15.77 14.83
CA MET A 33 -12.63 -16.54 14.71
C MET A 33 -12.60 -17.75 15.65
N ASP A 34 -13.20 -17.62 16.84
CA ASP A 34 -13.33 -18.69 17.84
C ASP A 34 -14.61 -19.53 17.64
N SER A 35 -15.31 -19.38 16.52
CA SER A 35 -16.56 -20.08 16.23
C SER A 35 -16.37 -21.58 16.13
N SER A 36 -17.29 -22.35 16.73
CA SER A 36 -17.36 -23.81 16.56
C SER A 36 -17.70 -24.24 15.13
N ASN A 37 -18.14 -23.31 14.28
CA ASN A 37 -18.33 -23.57 12.85
C ASN A 37 -17.02 -23.31 12.09
N PRO A 38 -16.36 -24.34 11.53
CA PRO A 38 -15.04 -24.21 10.91
C PRO A 38 -15.04 -23.31 9.68
N VAL A 39 -16.16 -23.20 8.96
CA VAL A 39 -16.28 -22.32 7.79
C VAL A 39 -16.27 -20.85 8.22
N ILE A 40 -17.00 -20.53 9.29
CA ILE A 40 -17.07 -19.16 9.84
C ILE A 40 -15.69 -18.76 10.40
N ALA A 41 -15.06 -19.64 11.19
CA ALA A 41 -13.73 -19.39 11.74
C ALA A 41 -12.67 -19.14 10.64
N ALA A 42 -12.66 -19.98 9.59
CA ALA A 42 -11.74 -19.82 8.46
C ALA A 42 -11.97 -18.50 7.71
N GLN A 43 -13.24 -18.11 7.50
CA GLN A 43 -13.56 -16.85 6.84
C GLN A 43 -13.17 -15.63 7.69
N ALA A 44 -13.40 -15.68 9.00
CA ALA A 44 -13.02 -14.61 9.93
C ALA A 44 -11.49 -14.43 9.97
N GLN A 45 -10.72 -15.53 10.03
CA GLN A 45 -9.27 -15.50 9.94
C GLN A 45 -8.80 -14.86 8.62
N ARG A 46 -9.36 -15.28 7.48
CA ARG A 46 -8.98 -14.71 6.18
C ARG A 46 -9.23 -13.21 6.11
N ILE A 47 -10.33 -12.71 6.68
CA ILE A 47 -10.61 -11.27 6.72
C ILE A 47 -9.62 -10.55 7.64
N SER A 48 -9.24 -11.15 8.78
CA SER A 48 -8.20 -10.63 9.67
C SER A 48 -6.86 -10.49 8.92
N ASP A 49 -6.46 -11.53 8.19
CA ASP A 49 -5.22 -11.53 7.42
C ASP A 49 -5.23 -10.45 6.33
N LEU A 50 -6.35 -10.29 5.62
CA LEU A 50 -6.52 -9.23 4.62
C LEU A 50 -6.43 -7.82 5.24
N ARG A 51 -7.01 -7.61 6.43
CA ARG A 51 -6.88 -6.33 7.14
C ARG A 51 -5.43 -6.01 7.49
N ASN A 52 -4.68 -7.01 7.94
CA ASN A 52 -3.26 -6.84 8.24
C ASN A 52 -2.46 -6.51 6.98
N GLN A 53 -2.70 -7.23 5.88
CA GLN A 53 -2.07 -6.95 4.58
C GLN A 53 -2.36 -5.53 4.09
N ILE A 54 -3.61 -5.06 4.22
CA ILE A 54 -3.99 -3.69 3.88
C ILE A 54 -3.19 -2.69 4.73
N SER A 55 -3.14 -2.90 6.05
CA SER A 55 -2.42 -2.00 6.95
C SER A 55 -0.91 -1.93 6.64
N ASP A 56 -0.29 -3.06 6.32
CA ASP A 56 1.12 -3.09 5.92
C ASP A 56 1.34 -2.36 4.59
N GLN A 57 0.44 -2.55 3.62
CA GLN A 57 0.52 -1.88 2.32
C GLN A 57 0.35 -0.36 2.45
N ASP A 58 -0.54 0.11 3.32
CA ASP A 58 -0.71 1.54 3.62
C ASP A 58 0.58 2.14 4.19
N ARG A 59 1.25 1.43 5.10
CA ARG A 59 2.55 1.89 5.67
C ARG A 59 3.64 1.99 4.60
N LEU A 60 3.67 1.05 3.66
CA LEU A 60 4.59 1.11 2.52
C LEU A 60 4.30 2.32 1.63
N VAL A 61 3.02 2.58 1.32
CA VAL A 61 2.61 3.74 0.52
C VAL A 61 3.02 5.06 1.19
N GLU A 62 2.80 5.21 2.49
CA GLU A 62 3.21 6.42 3.22
C GLU A 62 4.73 6.60 3.24
N THR A 63 5.48 5.50 3.32
CA THR A 63 6.95 5.54 3.20
C THR A 63 7.40 6.00 1.81
N GLU A 64 6.78 5.48 0.75
CA GLU A 64 7.11 5.88 -0.62
C GLU A 64 6.70 7.34 -0.92
N LYS A 65 5.58 7.83 -0.36
CA LYS A 65 5.21 9.25 -0.44
C LYS A 65 6.25 10.15 0.23
N ALA A 66 6.77 9.75 1.39
CA ALA A 66 7.82 10.50 2.07
C ALA A 66 9.12 10.56 1.24
N LYS A 67 9.49 9.44 0.60
CA LYS A 67 10.64 9.39 -0.32
C LYS A 67 10.43 10.28 -1.54
N LEU A 68 9.25 10.23 -2.17
CA LEU A 68 8.91 11.07 -3.31
C LEU A 68 9.08 12.56 -2.96
N LYS A 69 8.53 13.00 -1.82
CA LYS A 69 8.67 14.37 -1.35
C LYS A 69 10.13 14.77 -1.11
N SER A 70 10.96 13.86 -0.61
CA SER A 70 12.40 14.11 -0.46
C SER A 70 13.09 14.30 -1.82
N LEU A 71 12.76 13.47 -2.80
CA LEU A 71 13.30 13.57 -4.16
C LEU A 71 12.86 14.87 -4.85
N GLU A 72 11.61 15.30 -4.67
CA GLU A 72 11.13 16.59 -5.17
C GLU A 72 11.93 17.77 -4.59
N TYR A 73 12.24 17.74 -3.29
CA TYR A 73 13.09 18.77 -2.68
C TYR A 73 14.52 18.77 -3.25
N GLN A 74 15.11 17.58 -3.45
CA GLN A 74 16.43 17.46 -4.04
C GLN A 74 16.45 18.02 -5.47
N LEU A 75 15.44 17.69 -6.28
CA LEU A 75 15.31 18.22 -7.64
C LEU A 75 15.22 19.74 -7.62
N LYS A 76 14.33 20.31 -6.78
CA LYS A 76 14.17 21.75 -6.66
C LYS A 76 15.47 22.45 -6.25
N SER A 77 16.24 21.85 -5.33
CA SER A 77 17.55 22.37 -4.93
C SER A 77 18.53 22.37 -6.11
N ALA A 78 18.61 21.26 -6.85
CA ALA A 78 19.49 21.14 -8.02
C ALA A 78 19.12 22.14 -9.13
N GLU A 79 17.83 22.37 -9.38
CA GLU A 79 17.34 23.38 -10.33
C GLU A 79 17.76 24.80 -9.92
N GLN A 80 17.66 25.12 -8.63
CA GLN A 80 18.10 26.42 -8.09
C GLN A 80 19.61 26.60 -8.21
N GLU A 81 20.40 25.58 -7.89
CA GLU A 81 21.85 25.59 -8.07
C GLU A 81 22.25 25.80 -9.53
N LEU A 82 21.59 25.10 -10.46
CA LEU A 82 21.84 25.27 -11.89
C LEU A 82 21.51 26.69 -12.35
N LYS A 83 20.40 27.26 -11.87
CA LYS A 83 20.02 28.65 -12.17
C LYS A 83 21.05 29.64 -11.65
N ALA A 84 21.53 29.46 -10.41
CA ALA A 84 22.53 30.33 -9.80
C ALA A 84 23.87 30.31 -10.54
N ARG A 85 24.27 29.17 -11.10
CA ARG A 85 25.52 29.03 -11.89
C ARG A 85 25.45 29.61 -13.30
N LYS A 86 24.24 29.86 -13.80
CA LYS A 86 24.02 30.47 -15.13
C LYS A 86 23.92 32.00 -15.08
N LEU A 87 23.87 32.58 -13.89
CA LEU A 87 23.98 34.02 -13.64
C LEU A 87 25.45 34.42 -13.52
#